data_AF-A0AAU1YR68-F1
#
_entry.id   AF-A0AAU1YR68-F1
#
_cell.length_a   1.000
_cell.length_b   1.000
_cell.length_c   1.000
_cell.angle_alpha   90.00
_cell.angle_beta   90.00
_cell.angle_gamma   90.00
#
_symmetry.space_group_name_H-M   'P 1'
#
loop_
_entity.id
_entity.type
_entity.pdbx_description
1 polymer ?
#
loop_
_entity_poly.entity_id
_entity_poly.type
_entity_poly.pdbx_seq_one_letter_code
_entity_poly.pdbx_strand_id
1 'polypeptide(L)'
;MRNLVRILTTAAAAVAACALAVSPATAAGASSSCDSAGAYGSADWTWVNGVFIVHVKLTSVDTADDARVAGVQLYTVDRSGHSHEWPWRLNRRGHGSSQTWETNLQDDRGIDRVGVQAAAFNDAGYRSLCGSGSVRNPYF
;
A
#
# COMPACT_ATOMS: atom_id res chain seq x y z
N MET A 1 -29.11 -2.79 78.44
CA MET A 1 -29.36 -2.38 77.03
C MET A 1 -28.06 -1.84 76.46
N ARG A 2 -27.79 -2.18 75.19
CA ARG A 2 -26.52 -2.03 74.43
C ARG A 2 -26.05 -0.55 74.39
N ASN A 3 -24.76 -0.24 74.31
CA ASN A 3 -24.07 -0.15 73.01
C ASN A 3 -22.54 -0.11 73.14
N LEU A 4 -21.87 -1.08 72.50
CA LEU A 4 -20.47 -1.04 72.10
C LEU A 4 -20.45 -1.09 70.56
N VAL A 5 -19.91 -0.07 69.91
CA VAL A 5 -19.59 -0.07 68.46
C VAL A 5 -18.33 0.79 68.27
N ARG A 6 -17.14 0.16 68.17
CA ARG A 6 -16.32 -0.13 66.96
C ARG A 6 -15.81 1.14 66.25
N ILE A 7 -14.54 1.53 66.44
CA ILE A 7 -13.31 1.20 65.66
C ILE A 7 -13.29 1.77 64.23
N LEU A 8 -12.29 2.65 64.03
CA LEU A 8 -11.52 3.07 62.83
C LEU A 8 -12.02 2.67 61.42
N THR A 9 -11.89 3.58 60.45
CA THR A 9 -10.82 3.54 59.40
C THR A 9 -11.02 4.62 58.33
N THR A 10 -9.93 5.32 58.00
CA THR A 10 -9.78 6.22 56.85
C THR A 10 -9.80 5.42 55.55
N ALA A 11 -10.75 5.67 54.66
CA ALA A 11 -10.76 5.11 53.31
C ALA A 11 -10.22 6.14 52.31
N ALA A 12 -8.96 5.99 51.91
CA ALA A 12 -8.40 6.67 50.74
C ALA A 12 -8.77 5.85 49.50
N ALA A 13 -9.61 6.41 48.63
CA ALA A 13 -9.96 5.81 47.35
C ALA A 13 -8.86 6.14 46.32
N ALA A 14 -7.99 5.17 46.03
CA ALA A 14 -7.06 5.26 44.91
C ALA A 14 -7.77 4.84 43.62
N VAL A 15 -8.14 5.81 42.78
CA VAL A 15 -8.66 5.54 41.42
C VAL A 15 -7.47 5.22 40.52
N ALA A 16 -7.25 3.94 40.25
CA ALA A 16 -6.26 3.50 39.26
C ALA A 16 -6.75 3.88 37.85
N ALA A 17 -6.24 4.98 37.30
CA ALA A 17 -6.44 5.32 35.91
C ALA A 17 -5.61 4.36 35.04
N CYS A 18 -6.27 3.38 34.42
CA CYS A 18 -5.66 2.62 33.32
C CYS A 18 -5.46 3.58 32.12
N ALA A 19 -4.26 4.14 32.01
CA ALA A 19 -3.82 4.76 30.76
C ALA A 19 -3.64 3.65 29.72
N LEU A 20 -4.65 3.47 28.87
CA LEU A 20 -4.50 2.67 27.65
C LEU A 20 -3.53 3.44 26.75
N ALA A 21 -2.27 3.02 26.73
CA ALA A 21 -1.29 3.47 25.77
C ALA A 21 -1.73 2.97 24.38
N VAL A 22 -2.50 3.79 23.66
CA VAL A 22 -2.76 3.57 22.24
C VAL A 22 -1.48 3.95 21.52
N SER A 23 -0.65 2.96 21.19
CA SER A 23 0.50 3.18 20.32
C SER A 23 0.00 3.74 18.98
N PRO A 24 0.57 4.84 18.46
CA PRO A 24 0.25 5.30 17.12
C PRO A 24 0.66 4.19 16.14
N ALA A 25 -0.27 3.77 15.28
CA ALA A 25 0.07 2.93 14.14
C ALA A 25 0.97 3.76 13.22
N THR A 26 2.29 3.54 13.29
CA THR A 26 3.25 4.17 12.39
C THR A 26 3.03 3.61 11.01
N ALA A 27 2.24 4.32 10.20
CA ALA A 27 2.04 4.00 8.80
C ALA A 27 3.37 4.16 8.06
N ALA A 28 3.79 3.13 7.32
CA ALA A 28 5.10 3.10 6.69
C ALA A 28 4.98 3.42 5.19
N GLY A 29 5.64 4.49 4.73
CA GLY A 29 5.70 4.84 3.31
C GLY A 29 6.64 3.93 2.53
N ALA A 30 6.30 3.63 1.29
CA ALA A 30 7.13 2.87 0.36
C ALA A 30 6.90 3.34 -1.09
N SER A 31 7.88 3.08 -1.94
CA SER A 31 7.79 3.38 -3.37
C SER A 31 8.54 2.36 -4.21
N SER A 32 8.16 2.26 -5.48
CA SER A 32 8.82 1.39 -6.44
C SER A 32 8.59 1.89 -7.87
N SER A 33 9.48 1.54 -8.79
CA SER A 33 9.38 1.93 -10.19
C SER A 33 10.08 0.94 -11.09
N CYS A 34 9.66 0.88 -12.36
CA CYS A 34 10.41 0.20 -13.40
C CYS A 34 10.28 0.95 -14.73
N ASP A 35 11.22 0.65 -15.62
CA ASP A 35 11.31 1.19 -16.96
C ASP A 35 11.38 0.05 -17.99
N SER A 36 10.75 0.28 -19.13
CA SER A 36 10.73 -0.60 -20.29
C SER A 36 10.69 0.24 -21.56
N ALA A 37 11.03 -0.36 -22.71
CA ALA A 37 10.92 0.33 -23.98
C ALA A 37 9.46 0.82 -24.23
N GLY A 38 9.29 2.15 -24.24
CA GLY A 38 8.01 2.81 -24.47
C GLY A 38 7.12 2.98 -23.25
N ALA A 39 7.53 2.54 -22.06
CA ALA A 39 6.76 2.79 -20.84
C ALA A 39 7.62 2.84 -19.59
N TYR A 40 7.42 3.89 -18.81
CA TYR A 40 7.87 3.97 -17.41
C TYR A 40 6.66 3.92 -16.48
N GLY A 41 6.82 3.27 -15.33
CA GLY A 41 5.81 3.27 -14.29
C GLY A 41 6.40 3.32 -12.89
N SER A 42 5.71 4.03 -12.00
CA SER A 42 6.05 4.12 -10.58
C SER A 42 4.82 4.08 -9.69
N ALA A 43 5.03 3.73 -8.44
CA ALA A 43 4.04 3.85 -7.39
C ALA A 43 4.66 4.30 -6.08
N ASP A 44 3.91 5.12 -5.35
CA ASP A 44 4.11 5.42 -3.93
C ASP A 44 2.89 4.92 -3.16
N TRP A 45 3.08 4.40 -1.94
CA TRP A 45 1.99 3.97 -1.08
C TRP A 45 2.36 4.02 0.39
N THR A 46 1.36 3.84 1.25
CA THR A 46 1.53 3.72 2.69
C THR A 46 0.94 2.42 3.20
N TRP A 47 1.75 1.64 3.91
CA TRP A 47 1.32 0.44 4.61
C TRP A 47 0.43 0.81 5.81
N VAL A 48 -0.72 0.15 5.95
CA VAL A 48 -1.58 0.27 7.13
C VAL A 48 -1.51 -0.98 7.99
N ASN A 49 -1.56 -2.16 7.36
CA ASN A 49 -1.44 -3.46 8.03
C ASN A 49 -1.06 -4.55 7.00
N GLY A 50 -1.20 -5.82 7.38
CA GLY A 50 -0.88 -6.95 6.52
C GLY A 50 -1.80 -7.16 5.31
N VAL A 51 -2.95 -6.50 5.22
CA VAL A 51 -3.94 -6.69 4.14
C VAL A 51 -4.32 -5.40 3.43
N PHE A 52 -3.86 -4.23 3.91
CA PHE A 52 -4.34 -2.93 3.45
C PHE A 52 -3.22 -1.91 3.27
N ILE A 53 -3.24 -1.24 2.12
CA ILE A 53 -2.40 -0.09 1.79
C ILE A 53 -3.26 1.08 1.32
N VAL A 54 -2.80 2.29 1.63
CA VAL A 54 -3.52 3.54 1.30
C VAL A 54 -2.61 4.53 0.59
N HIS A 55 -3.22 5.58 0.03
CA HIS A 55 -2.52 6.63 -0.70
C HIS A 55 -1.66 6.07 -1.84
N VAL A 56 -2.16 5.01 -2.50
CA VAL A 56 -1.48 4.42 -3.65
C VAL A 56 -1.53 5.43 -4.79
N LYS A 57 -0.39 6.00 -5.12
CA LYS A 57 -0.23 6.95 -6.22
C LYS A 57 0.54 6.26 -7.34
N LEU A 58 -0.14 5.89 -8.41
CA LEU A 58 0.44 5.26 -9.60
C LEU A 58 0.74 6.33 -10.65
N THR A 59 1.92 6.28 -11.25
CA THR A 59 2.29 7.16 -12.38
C THR A 59 2.73 6.32 -13.57
N SER A 60 2.26 6.67 -14.77
CA SER A 60 2.71 6.10 -16.03
C SER A 60 3.19 7.21 -16.96
N VAL A 61 4.33 6.99 -17.60
CA VAL A 61 4.91 7.91 -18.59
C VAL A 61 5.11 7.15 -19.89
N ASP A 62 4.65 7.75 -20.98
CA ASP A 62 4.89 7.24 -22.33
C ASP A 62 6.23 7.78 -22.84
N THR A 63 7.21 6.89 -22.96
CA THR A 63 8.61 7.24 -23.23
C THR A 63 9.00 7.12 -24.70
N ALA A 64 8.14 6.59 -25.57
CA ALA A 64 8.45 6.36 -26.98
C ALA A 64 7.42 7.01 -27.91
N ASP A 65 7.84 7.36 -29.12
CA ASP A 65 6.95 7.83 -30.18
C ASP A 65 6.66 6.65 -31.13
N ASP A 66 5.89 5.67 -30.65
CA ASP A 66 5.67 4.38 -31.34
C ASP A 66 4.17 4.00 -31.48
N ALA A 67 3.27 4.97 -31.28
CA ALA A 67 1.82 4.82 -31.28
C ALA A 67 1.27 3.78 -30.28
N ARG A 68 2.08 3.40 -29.27
CA ARG A 68 1.63 2.54 -28.18
C ARG A 68 1.06 3.37 -27.04
N VAL A 69 0.44 2.68 -26.09
CA VAL A 69 -0.11 3.27 -24.88
C VAL A 69 0.70 2.77 -23.69
N ALA A 70 1.39 3.65 -22.99
CA ALA A 70 2.07 3.27 -21.75
C ALA A 70 1.05 2.91 -20.65
N GLY A 71 1.36 1.88 -19.88
CA GLY A 71 0.55 1.45 -18.75
C GLY A 71 1.39 1.19 -17.51
N VAL A 72 0.75 1.30 -16.35
CA VAL A 72 1.30 0.94 -15.04
C VAL A 72 0.29 0.10 -14.25
N GLN A 73 0.76 -0.89 -13.50
CA GLN A 73 -0.03 -1.60 -12.51
C GLN A 73 0.77 -1.92 -11.25
N LEU A 74 0.07 -2.21 -10.15
CA LEU A 74 0.66 -2.87 -8.99
C LEU A 74 0.51 -4.38 -9.12
N TYR A 75 1.42 -5.10 -8.49
CA TYR A 75 1.20 -6.48 -8.10
C TYR A 75 1.50 -6.65 -6.61
N THR A 76 0.72 -7.48 -5.93
CA THR A 76 0.93 -7.88 -4.54
C THR A 76 1.34 -9.34 -4.48
N VAL A 77 2.14 -9.70 -3.48
CA VAL A 77 2.53 -11.09 -3.20
C VAL A 77 2.17 -11.41 -1.76
N ASP A 78 1.43 -12.50 -1.55
CA ASP A 78 1.10 -12.99 -0.20
C ASP A 78 2.27 -13.77 0.43
N ARG A 79 2.16 -14.15 1.71
CA ARG A 79 3.21 -14.93 2.41
C ARG A 79 3.41 -16.34 1.82
N SER A 80 2.43 -16.85 1.09
CA SER A 80 2.50 -18.13 0.39
C SER A 80 3.14 -18.01 -1.00
N GLY A 81 3.47 -16.78 -1.43
CA GLY A 81 4.09 -16.50 -2.72
C GLY A 81 3.09 -16.34 -3.86
N HIS A 82 1.78 -16.29 -3.61
CA HIS A 82 0.81 -16.05 -4.66
C HIS A 82 0.82 -14.58 -5.07
N SER A 83 0.93 -14.34 -6.37
CA SER A 83 0.83 -12.99 -6.94
C SER A 83 -0.63 -12.63 -7.23
N HIS A 84 -0.98 -11.37 -6.99
CA HIS A 84 -2.23 -10.76 -7.43
C HIS A 84 -1.90 -9.49 -8.21
N GLU A 85 -2.22 -9.53 -9.51
CA GLU A 85 -2.05 -8.43 -10.44
C GLU A 85 -3.26 -7.50 -10.42
N TRP A 86 -3.03 -6.23 -10.12
CA TRP A 86 -4.09 -5.23 -10.06
C TRP A 86 -4.35 -4.63 -11.44
N PRO A 87 -5.55 -4.10 -11.71
CA PRO A 87 -5.87 -3.59 -13.04
C PRO A 87 -4.91 -2.51 -13.55
N TRP A 88 -4.50 -2.64 -14.81
CA TRP A 88 -3.71 -1.65 -15.52
C TRP A 88 -4.36 -0.26 -15.54
N ARG A 89 -3.52 0.77 -15.32
CA ARG A 89 -3.81 2.17 -15.60
C ARG A 89 -3.06 2.59 -16.85
N LEU A 90 -3.77 3.16 -17.82
CA LEU A 90 -3.24 3.42 -19.16
C LEU A 90 -3.14 4.92 -19.43
N ASN A 91 -1.92 5.38 -19.72
CA ASN A 91 -1.64 6.73 -20.17
C ASN A 91 -1.92 6.88 -21.67
N ARG A 92 -3.11 7.38 -22.00
CA ARG A 92 -3.56 7.59 -23.39
C ARG A 92 -3.27 8.98 -23.95
N ARG A 93 -2.42 9.78 -23.30
CA ARG A 93 -2.07 11.13 -23.77
C ARG A 93 -0.97 11.15 -24.82
N GLY A 94 -0.37 10.00 -25.12
CA GLY A 94 0.67 9.83 -26.14
C GLY A 94 2.07 10.22 -25.64
N HIS A 95 3.02 10.23 -26.56
CA HIS A 95 4.44 10.40 -26.28
C HIS A 95 4.77 11.61 -25.38
N GLY A 96 5.68 11.40 -24.42
CA GLY A 96 6.20 12.43 -23.52
C GLY A 96 5.21 12.87 -22.43
N SER A 97 4.01 12.30 -22.41
CA SER A 97 2.99 12.62 -21.42
C SER A 97 3.15 11.78 -20.15
N SER A 98 2.64 12.33 -19.05
CA SER A 98 2.52 11.63 -17.77
C SER A 98 1.06 11.64 -17.30
N GLN A 99 0.62 10.54 -16.70
CA GLN A 99 -0.65 10.44 -15.99
C GLN A 99 -0.47 9.78 -14.63
N THR A 100 -1.28 10.23 -13.69
CA THR A 100 -1.27 9.76 -12.30
C THR A 100 -2.67 9.39 -11.84
N TRP A 101 -2.75 8.33 -11.03
CA TRP A 101 -3.97 7.85 -10.41
C TRP A 101 -3.75 7.63 -8.92
N GLU A 102 -4.77 7.91 -8.12
CA GLU A 102 -4.78 7.65 -6.69
C GLU A 102 -5.84 6.62 -6.33
N THR A 103 -5.50 5.67 -5.47
CA THR A 103 -6.41 4.62 -4.97
C THR A 103 -5.97 4.14 -3.59
N ASN A 104 -6.80 3.30 -2.98
CA ASN A 104 -6.40 2.41 -1.89
C ASN A 104 -6.54 0.96 -2.38
N LEU A 105 -5.94 0.02 -1.65
CA LEU A 105 -5.90 -1.39 -2.05
C LEU A 105 -5.97 -2.28 -0.81
N GLN A 106 -6.89 -3.25 -0.86
CA GLN A 106 -7.06 -4.29 0.16
C GLN A 106 -6.97 -5.67 -0.50
N ASP A 107 -6.18 -6.57 0.08
CA ASP A 107 -6.10 -7.97 -0.32
C ASP A 107 -6.29 -8.88 0.89
N ASP A 108 -7.43 -9.58 0.94
CA ASP A 108 -7.79 -10.45 2.06
C ASP A 108 -6.88 -11.68 2.20
N ARG A 109 -6.07 -12.01 1.17
CA ARG A 109 -5.03 -13.04 1.25
C ARG A 109 -3.77 -12.55 1.98
N GLY A 110 -3.63 -11.25 2.16
CA GLY A 110 -2.45 -10.60 2.74
C GLY A 110 -1.46 -10.13 1.69
N ILE A 111 -0.67 -9.12 2.07
CA ILE A 111 0.26 -8.39 1.23
C ILE A 111 1.65 -8.41 1.86
N ASP A 112 2.41 -9.50 1.69
CA ASP A 112 3.80 -9.59 2.16
C ASP A 112 4.70 -8.62 1.38
N ARG A 113 4.45 -8.47 0.07
CA ARG A 113 5.20 -7.56 -0.80
C ARG A 113 4.32 -6.85 -1.81
N VAL A 114 4.77 -5.67 -2.23
CA VAL A 114 4.17 -4.88 -3.32
C VAL A 114 5.26 -4.53 -4.33
N GLY A 115 4.97 -4.69 -5.61
CA GLY A 115 5.81 -4.18 -6.70
C GLY A 115 4.98 -3.50 -7.78
N VAL A 116 5.68 -2.93 -8.75
CA VAL A 116 5.11 -2.18 -9.88
C VAL A 116 5.49 -2.88 -11.17
N GLN A 117 4.57 -2.90 -12.11
CA GLN A 117 4.84 -3.26 -13.49
C GLN A 117 4.48 -2.10 -14.41
N ALA A 118 5.24 -1.96 -15.49
CA ALA A 118 4.93 -1.01 -16.56
C ALA A 118 5.11 -1.69 -17.91
N ALA A 119 4.28 -1.30 -18.88
CA ALA A 119 4.40 -1.82 -20.23
C ALA A 119 3.82 -0.91 -21.30
N ALA A 120 4.33 -1.00 -22.52
CA ALA A 120 3.76 -0.38 -23.70
C ALA A 120 2.74 -1.32 -24.37
N PHE A 121 1.50 -0.84 -24.55
CA PHE A 121 0.37 -1.59 -25.10
C PHE A 121 0.09 -1.23 -26.56
N ASN A 122 -0.29 -2.25 -27.34
CA ASN A 122 -0.93 -2.08 -28.63
C ASN A 122 -2.17 -3.01 -28.74
N ASP A 123 -2.78 -3.09 -29.91
CA ASP A 123 -3.99 -3.90 -30.15
C ASP A 123 -3.80 -5.40 -29.89
N ALA A 124 -2.55 -5.88 -29.85
CA ALA A 124 -2.20 -7.27 -29.58
C ALA A 124 -1.82 -7.54 -28.10
N GLY A 125 -1.86 -6.52 -27.23
CA GLY A 125 -1.46 -6.61 -25.82
C GLY A 125 -0.19 -5.82 -25.49
N TYR A 126 0.50 -6.19 -24.40
CA TYR A 126 1.74 -5.53 -24.00
C TYR A 126 2.96 -6.09 -24.75
N ARG A 127 3.88 -5.22 -25.18
CA ARG A 127 5.06 -5.60 -25.98
C ARG A 127 6.39 -5.45 -25.24
N SER A 128 6.43 -4.82 -24.07
CA SER A 128 7.65 -4.59 -23.29
C SER A 128 7.28 -4.42 -21.83
N LEU A 129 7.21 -5.52 -21.09
CA LEU A 129 6.87 -5.52 -19.67
C LEU A 129 8.13 -5.36 -18.83
N CYS A 130 8.15 -4.38 -17.92
CA CYS A 130 9.04 -4.40 -16.77
C CYS A 130 8.26 -4.76 -15.50
N GLY A 131 8.96 -5.37 -14.55
CA GLY A 131 8.55 -5.50 -13.17
C GLY A 131 9.64 -4.97 -12.27
N SER A 132 9.28 -4.18 -11.28
CA SER A 132 10.21 -3.67 -10.28
C SER A 132 10.59 -4.75 -9.26
N GLY A 133 11.60 -4.46 -8.43
CA GLY A 133 11.77 -5.21 -7.19
C GLY A 133 10.58 -4.94 -6.26
N SER A 134 10.06 -6.00 -5.65
CA SER A 134 8.96 -5.88 -4.68
C SER A 134 9.47 -5.41 -3.31
N VAL A 135 8.78 -4.47 -2.68
CA VAL A 135 9.08 -3.96 -1.34
C VAL A 135 8.29 -4.75 -0.30
N ARG A 136 8.97 -5.17 0.78
CA ARG A 136 8.36 -5.94 1.86
C ARG A 136 7.51 -5.06 2.79
N ASN A 137 6.35 -5.57 3.17
CA ASN A 137 5.47 -4.96 4.15
C ASN A 137 6.04 -5.13 5.57
N PRO A 138 6.19 -4.05 6.36
CA PRO A 138 6.77 -4.11 7.71
C PRO A 138 5.84 -4.73 8.76
N TYR A 139 4.56 -4.96 8.46
CA TYR A 139 3.61 -5.60 9.39
C TYR A 139 3.63 -7.12 9.34
N PHE A 140 4.62 -7.71 8.66
CA PHE A 140 4.84 -9.15 8.54
C PHE A 140 6.23 -9.58 8.99
#